data_AF-I2Q3J6-F1
#
_entry.id   AF-I2Q3J6-F1
#
_cell.length_a   1.000
_cell.length_b   1.000
_cell.length_c   1.000
_cell.angle_alpha   90.00
_cell.angle_beta   90.00
_cell.angle_gamma   90.00
#
_symmetry.space_group_name_H-M   'P 1'
#
loop_
_entity.id
_entity.type
_entity.pdbx_description
1 polymer ?
#
loop_
_entity_poly.entity_id
_entity_poly.type
_entity_poly.pdbx_seq_one_letter_code
_entity_poly.pdbx_strand_id
1 'polypeptide(L)'
;MPRYIPLALLVCCLAAVGCAKIQPIITPQEFEASCRQAPAGADPACAARVCDVYQAVVTDYYEDMNGCYAACKDREQALLASVSGQCGAKVKAAHAACREFCNRKFYRCNCAK
;
A
#
# COMPACT_ATOMS: atom_id res chain seq x y z
N MET A 1 55.13 -5.21 23.35
CA MET A 1 53.95 -4.59 22.69
C MET A 1 53.16 -5.68 21.97
N PRO A 2 52.11 -6.27 22.59
CA PRO A 2 51.27 -7.28 21.94
C PRO A 2 50.21 -6.61 21.04
N ARG A 3 49.99 -7.18 19.86
CA ARG A 3 49.00 -6.71 18.87
C ARG A 3 47.63 -7.33 19.17
N TYR A 4 46.65 -6.52 19.59
CA TYR A 4 45.28 -6.96 19.90
C TYR A 4 44.23 -6.44 18.90
N ILE A 5 44.39 -6.76 17.62
CA ILE A 5 43.36 -6.57 16.57
C ILE A 5 43.54 -7.78 15.63
N PRO A 6 42.57 -8.72 15.52
CA PRO A 6 41.25 -8.42 14.96
C PRO A 6 40.09 -9.28 15.53
N LEU A 7 39.46 -8.86 16.64
CA LEU A 7 38.22 -9.50 17.14
C LEU A 7 36.96 -8.63 16.95
N ALA A 8 37.14 -7.32 16.70
CA ALA A 8 36.04 -6.38 16.45
C ALA A 8 35.35 -6.54 15.08
N LEU A 9 36.04 -7.12 14.08
CA LEU A 9 35.53 -7.23 12.71
C LEU A 9 34.47 -8.34 12.51
N LEU A 10 34.45 -9.37 13.37
CA LEU A 10 33.48 -10.47 13.28
C LEU A 10 32.10 -10.12 13.85
N VAL A 11 31.99 -9.12 14.71
CA VAL A 11 30.72 -8.73 15.36
C VAL A 11 29.87 -7.80 14.48
N CYS A 12 30.50 -7.02 13.59
CA CYS A 12 29.77 -6.11 12.69
C CYS A 12 28.97 -6.81 11.57
N CYS A 13 29.28 -8.06 11.22
CA CYS A 13 28.62 -8.74 10.10
C CYS A 13 27.23 -9.33 10.43
N LEU A 14 26.90 -9.50 11.72
CA LEU A 14 25.60 -10.04 12.14
C LEU A 14 24.48 -8.97 12.22
N ALA A 15 24.83 -7.69 12.23
CA ALA A 15 23.86 -6.58 12.23
C ALA A 15 23.38 -6.17 10.81
N ALA A 16 23.96 -6.76 9.75
CA ALA A 16 23.62 -6.46 8.37
C ALA A 16 22.47 -7.32 7.80
N VAL A 17 21.92 -8.25 8.58
CA VAL A 17 20.82 -9.11 8.15
C VAL A 17 19.48 -8.39 8.35
N GLY A 18 19.06 -7.66 7.32
CA GLY A 18 17.64 -7.48 7.05
C GLY A 18 16.83 -6.61 8.02
N CYS A 19 17.28 -5.38 8.32
CA CYS A 19 16.36 -4.28 8.65
C CYS A 19 15.53 -3.87 7.42
N ALA A 20 14.83 -4.81 6.80
CA ALA A 20 13.73 -4.54 5.89
C ALA A 20 12.66 -3.83 6.72
N LYS A 21 12.62 -2.49 6.65
CA LYS A 21 11.68 -1.63 7.37
C LYS A 21 10.28 -2.23 7.29
N ILE A 22 9.82 -2.85 8.38
CA ILE A 22 8.56 -3.57 8.36
C ILE A 22 7.44 -2.53 8.37
N GLN A 23 7.04 -2.08 7.18
CA GLN A 23 6.01 -1.05 7.04
C GLN A 23 4.75 -1.48 7.82
N PRO A 24 4.01 -0.55 8.48
CA PRO A 24 2.82 -0.93 9.24
C PRO A 24 1.81 -1.66 8.35
N ILE A 25 0.85 -2.37 8.94
CA ILE A 25 -0.35 -2.73 8.18
C ILE A 25 -1.14 -1.42 7.94
N ILE A 26 -1.77 -1.26 6.78
CA ILE A 26 -2.84 -0.26 6.61
C ILE A 26 -4.12 -0.99 6.97
N THR A 27 -4.87 -0.52 7.95
CA THR A 27 -6.22 -1.03 8.23
C THR A 27 -7.23 -0.45 7.23
N PRO A 28 -8.37 -1.11 6.96
CA PRO A 28 -9.43 -0.52 6.15
C PRO A 28 -9.93 0.83 6.67
N GLN A 29 -9.90 1.08 7.99
CA GLN A 29 -10.25 2.38 8.56
C GLN A 29 -9.21 3.47 8.23
N GLU A 30 -7.91 3.16 8.32
CA GLU A 30 -6.84 4.08 7.92
C GLU A 30 -6.86 4.37 6.41
N PHE A 31 -7.18 3.38 5.59
CA PHE A 31 -7.39 3.54 4.16
C PHE A 31 -8.56 4.48 3.88
N GLU A 32 -9.72 4.27 4.51
CA GLU A 32 -10.89 5.13 4.34
C GLU A 32 -10.58 6.57 4.74
N ALA A 33 -9.96 6.77 5.91
CA ALA A 33 -9.59 8.09 6.41
C ALA A 33 -8.60 8.82 5.47
N SER A 34 -7.56 8.12 5.01
CA SER A 34 -6.58 8.66 4.06
C SER A 34 -7.19 8.91 2.68
N CYS A 35 -8.16 8.08 2.25
CA CYS A 35 -8.83 8.29 0.98
C CYS A 35 -9.80 9.48 1.05
N ARG A 36 -10.58 9.62 2.12
CA ARG A 36 -11.54 10.73 2.28
C ARG A 36 -10.88 12.08 2.53
N GLN A 37 -9.57 12.12 2.82
CA GLN A 37 -8.75 13.32 2.63
C GLN A 37 -8.70 13.68 1.13
N ALA A 38 -9.56 14.61 0.73
CA ALA A 38 -9.61 15.12 -0.63
C ALA A 38 -8.45 16.11 -0.89
N PRO A 39 -7.72 16.01 -2.01
CA PRO A 39 -6.86 17.09 -2.44
C PRO A 39 -7.71 18.30 -2.82
N ALA A 40 -7.19 19.51 -2.55
CA ALA A 40 -7.90 20.75 -2.86
C ALA A 40 -8.26 20.82 -4.36
N GLY A 41 -9.56 20.97 -4.66
CA GLY A 41 -10.09 21.06 -6.03
C GLY A 41 -10.75 19.80 -6.60
N ALA A 42 -10.62 18.64 -5.94
CA ALA A 42 -11.37 17.44 -6.35
C ALA A 42 -12.86 17.56 -6.00
N ASP A 43 -13.73 17.18 -6.95
CA ASP A 43 -15.18 17.12 -6.71
C ASP A 43 -15.50 16.15 -5.54
N PRO A 44 -16.26 16.59 -4.51
CA PRO A 44 -16.47 15.80 -3.30
C PRO A 44 -17.32 14.55 -3.54
N ALA A 45 -18.27 14.58 -4.48
CA ALA A 45 -19.09 13.42 -4.82
C ALA A 45 -18.28 12.34 -5.54
N CYS A 46 -17.40 12.74 -6.47
CA CYS A 46 -16.38 11.88 -7.06
C CYS A 46 -15.46 11.29 -5.97
N ALA A 47 -14.88 12.14 -5.11
CA ALA A 47 -13.93 11.69 -4.10
C ALA A 47 -14.55 10.65 -3.16
N ALA A 48 -15.79 10.87 -2.69
CA ALA A 48 -16.54 9.90 -1.91
C ALA A 48 -16.74 8.58 -2.68
N ARG A 49 -17.31 8.65 -3.90
CA ARG A 49 -17.56 7.46 -4.75
C ARG A 49 -16.31 6.64 -5.02
N VAL A 50 -15.19 7.30 -5.31
CA VAL A 50 -13.89 6.64 -5.53
C VAL A 50 -13.45 5.91 -4.27
N CYS A 51 -13.56 6.56 -3.10
CA CYS A 51 -13.18 5.95 -1.83
C CYS A 51 -14.08 4.79 -1.45
N ASP A 52 -15.40 4.88 -1.62
CA ASP A 52 -16.32 3.78 -1.30
C ASP A 52 -16.06 2.55 -2.20
N VAL A 53 -15.74 2.77 -3.49
CA VAL A 53 -15.38 1.69 -4.43
C VAL A 53 -14.07 0.98 -4.05
N TYR A 54 -13.04 1.72 -3.62
CA TYR A 54 -11.80 1.09 -3.15
C TYR A 54 -11.89 0.58 -1.71
N GLN A 55 -12.76 1.15 -0.87
CA GLN A 55 -13.04 0.66 0.47
C GLN A 55 -13.55 -0.77 0.40
N ALA A 56 -14.50 -1.03 -0.52
CA ALA A 56 -15.00 -2.36 -0.80
C ALA A 56 -13.89 -3.37 -1.16
N VAL A 57 -12.85 -2.94 -1.89
CA VAL A 57 -11.68 -3.79 -2.21
C VAL A 57 -10.83 -4.06 -0.96
N VAL A 58 -10.47 -3.04 -0.17
CA VAL A 58 -9.60 -3.25 1.00
C VAL A 58 -10.29 -4.00 2.15
N THR A 59 -11.62 -3.99 2.21
CA THR A 59 -12.41 -4.83 3.15
C THR A 59 -12.64 -6.25 2.66
N ASP A 60 -12.38 -6.56 1.39
CA ASP A 60 -12.66 -7.87 0.80
C ASP A 60 -11.63 -8.95 1.18
N TYR A 61 -12.03 -10.20 0.96
CA TYR A 61 -11.14 -11.35 1.04
C TYR A 61 -10.49 -11.64 -0.32
N TYR A 62 -9.17 -11.75 -0.32
CA TYR A 62 -8.39 -12.25 -1.45
C TYR A 62 -7.43 -13.32 -0.94
N GLU A 63 -7.26 -14.39 -1.71
CA GLU A 63 -6.34 -15.48 -1.38
C GLU A 63 -4.87 -15.05 -1.55
N ASP A 64 -4.59 -14.17 -2.53
CA ASP A 64 -3.24 -13.68 -2.83
C ASP A 64 -3.17 -12.20 -3.26
N MET A 65 -1.93 -11.71 -3.39
CA MET A 65 -1.61 -10.35 -3.79
C MET A 65 -2.05 -10.01 -5.23
N ASN A 66 -2.02 -10.97 -6.15
CA ASN A 66 -2.38 -10.77 -7.56
C ASN A 66 -3.90 -10.59 -7.70
N GLY A 67 -4.71 -11.36 -6.98
CA GLY A 67 -6.16 -11.16 -6.88
C GLY A 67 -6.50 -9.78 -6.32
N CYS A 68 -5.84 -9.37 -5.24
CA CYS A 68 -6.00 -8.03 -4.65
C CYS A 68 -5.62 -6.91 -5.62
N TYR A 69 -4.48 -7.03 -6.34
CA TYR A 69 -4.08 -6.06 -7.38
C TYR A 69 -5.01 -6.06 -8.59
N ALA A 70 -5.54 -7.21 -9.01
CA ALA A 70 -6.51 -7.30 -10.10
C ALA A 70 -7.80 -6.56 -9.73
N ALA A 71 -8.34 -6.78 -8.52
CA ALA A 71 -9.49 -6.05 -8.03
C ALA A 71 -9.25 -4.53 -7.99
N CYS A 72 -8.09 -4.07 -7.49
CA CYS A 72 -7.74 -2.64 -7.54
C CYS A 72 -7.73 -2.09 -8.98
N LYS A 73 -7.16 -2.82 -9.95
CA LYS A 73 -7.08 -2.43 -11.36
C LYS A 73 -8.45 -2.40 -12.03
N ASP A 74 -9.30 -3.41 -11.79
CA ASP A 74 -10.63 -3.49 -12.40
C ASP A 74 -11.53 -2.34 -11.93
N ARG A 75 -11.38 -1.91 -10.66
CA ARG A 75 -12.03 -0.70 -10.14
C ARG A 75 -11.48 0.58 -10.78
N GLU A 76 -10.17 0.69 -11.01
CA GLU A 76 -9.58 1.82 -11.75
C GLU A 76 -10.20 1.95 -13.15
N GLN A 77 -10.26 0.84 -13.90
CA GLN A 77 -10.80 0.81 -15.26
C GLN A 77 -12.29 1.17 -15.29
N ALA A 78 -13.10 0.59 -14.40
CA ALA A 78 -14.52 0.87 -14.30
C ALA A 78 -14.81 2.35 -13.95
N LEU A 79 -14.01 2.95 -13.06
CA LEU A 79 -14.15 4.37 -12.70
C LEU A 79 -13.72 5.27 -13.87
N LEU A 80 -12.53 5.07 -14.42
CA LEU A 80 -11.97 5.90 -15.53
C LEU A 80 -12.79 5.84 -16.82
N ALA A 81 -13.60 4.79 -17.04
CA ALA A 81 -14.57 4.74 -18.14
C ALA A 81 -15.67 5.83 -18.04
N SER A 82 -15.86 6.43 -16.86
CA SER A 82 -16.94 7.39 -16.59
C SER A 82 -16.48 8.75 -16.05
N VAL A 83 -15.18 8.94 -15.80
CA VAL A 83 -14.63 10.17 -15.20
C VAL A 83 -13.34 10.65 -15.86
N SER A 84 -13.11 11.96 -15.83
CA SER A 84 -11.91 12.59 -16.39
C SER A 84 -11.39 13.71 -15.48
N GLY A 85 -10.34 14.42 -15.90
CA GLY A 85 -9.76 15.55 -15.18
C GLY A 85 -9.33 15.21 -13.74
N GLN A 86 -9.65 16.11 -12.80
CA GLN A 86 -9.28 15.97 -11.38
C GLN A 86 -9.89 14.72 -10.72
N CYS A 87 -11.09 14.31 -11.13
CA CYS A 87 -11.70 13.08 -10.66
C CYS A 87 -10.90 11.85 -11.10
N GLY A 88 -10.46 11.79 -12.36
CA GLY A 88 -9.57 10.74 -12.87
C GLY A 88 -8.21 10.71 -12.16
N ALA A 89 -7.67 11.85 -11.74
CA ALA A 89 -6.47 11.90 -10.90
C ALA A 89 -6.70 11.29 -9.50
N LYS A 90 -7.86 11.54 -8.87
CA LYS A 90 -8.24 10.92 -7.59
C LYS A 90 -8.41 9.40 -7.72
N VAL A 91 -8.96 8.90 -8.83
CA VAL A 91 -9.05 7.45 -9.13
C VAL A 91 -7.65 6.81 -9.14
N LYS A 92 -6.69 7.42 -9.85
CA LYS A 92 -5.30 6.92 -9.94
C LYS A 92 -4.57 6.96 -8.60
N ALA A 93 -4.79 8.01 -7.79
CA ALA A 93 -4.23 8.11 -6.45
C ALA A 93 -4.79 7.03 -5.51
N ALA A 94 -6.11 6.78 -5.56
CA ALA A 94 -6.75 5.73 -4.77
C ALA A 94 -6.37 4.32 -5.25
N HIS A 95 -6.15 4.11 -6.56
CA HIS A 95 -5.58 2.88 -7.11
C HIS A 95 -4.18 2.60 -6.55
N ALA A 96 -3.30 3.60 -6.54
CA ALA A 96 -1.96 3.47 -5.98
C ALA A 96 -1.99 3.10 -4.49
N ALA A 97 -2.86 3.75 -3.70
CA ALA A 97 -3.07 3.42 -2.29
C ALA A 97 -3.67 2.01 -2.09
N CYS A 98 -4.60 1.58 -2.94
CA CYS A 98 -5.18 0.22 -2.92
C CYS A 98 -4.09 -0.84 -3.16
N ARG A 99 -3.19 -0.59 -4.12
CA ARG A 99 -2.03 -1.45 -4.34
C ARG A 99 -1.04 -1.40 -3.18
N GLU A 100 -0.84 -0.26 -2.53
CA GLU A 100 0.00 -0.20 -1.32
C GLU A 100 -0.60 -1.02 -0.16
N PHE A 101 -1.93 -0.93 0.05
CA PHE A 101 -2.66 -1.76 1.02
C PHE A 101 -2.48 -3.25 0.71
N CYS A 102 -2.73 -3.68 -0.53
CA CYS A 102 -2.53 -5.07 -0.95
C CYS A 102 -1.08 -5.54 -0.72
N ASN A 103 -0.09 -4.70 -1.06
CA ASN A 103 1.33 -4.99 -0.81
C ASN A 103 1.60 -5.16 0.70
N ARG A 104 1.18 -4.19 1.53
CA ARG A 104 1.39 -4.19 3.00
C ARG A 104 0.57 -5.28 3.73
N LYS A 105 -0.50 -5.81 3.12
CA LYS A 105 -1.27 -7.00 3.56
C LYS A 105 -0.52 -8.29 3.26
N PHE A 106 -0.13 -8.54 2.01
CA PHE A 106 0.42 -9.84 1.59
C PHE A 106 1.94 -9.98 1.71
N TYR A 107 2.72 -8.91 1.51
CA TYR A 107 4.18 -8.98 1.58
C TYR A 107 4.67 -9.25 3.00
N ARG A 108 3.98 -8.73 4.03
CA ARG A 108 4.22 -9.10 5.44
C ARG A 108 3.95 -10.58 5.72
N CYS A 109 2.89 -11.17 5.14
CA CYS A 109 2.60 -12.60 5.29
C CYS A 109 3.67 -13.49 4.61
N ASN A 110 4.32 -13.00 3.55
CA ASN A 110 5.38 -13.73 2.84
C ASN A 110 6.76 -13.62 3.50
N CYS A 111 6.97 -12.77 4.52
CA CYS A 111 8.23 -12.68 5.26
C CYS A 111 8.44 -13.81 6.30
N ALA A 112 7.54 -14.79 6.37
CA ALA A 112 7.58 -15.91 7.31
C ALA A 112 7.85 -17.27 6.62
N LYS A 113 8.88 -17.31 5.76
CA LYS A 113 9.42 -18.52 5.12
C LYS A 113 10.94 -18.49 5.13
#